data_AF-A0A3D2ICB5-F1
#
_entry.id   AF-A0A3D2ICB5-F1
#
_cell.length_a   1.000
_cell.length_b   1.000
_cell.length_c   1.000
_cell.angle_alpha   90.00
_cell.angle_beta   90.00
_cell.angle_gamma   90.00
#
_symmetry.space_group_name_H-M   'P 1'
#
loop_
_entity.id
_entity.type
_entity.pdbx_description
1 polymer ?
#
loop_
_entity_poly.entity_id
_entity_poly.type
_entity_poly.pdbx_seq_one_letter_code
_entity_poly.pdbx_strand_id
1 'polypeptide(L)' 'MSEKFRKLRILWCGEASFLHTGYAVYAKEVLTRLYNTGKYKIAEMACYASHDNPNINQAPWRVYPTMP' A
#
# COMPACT_ATOMS: atom_id res chain seq x y z
N MET A 1 13.36 -27.98 -8.05
CA MET A 1 13.25 -26.57 -8.48
C MET A 1 11.81 -26.15 -8.24
N SER A 2 11.50 -25.45 -7.14
CA SER A 2 10.11 -25.09 -6.80
C SER A 2 9.60 -24.03 -7.78
N GLU A 3 8.45 -24.28 -8.42
CA GLU A 3 7.66 -23.26 -9.08
C GLU A 3 7.38 -22.15 -8.06
N LYS A 4 7.97 -20.97 -8.26
CA LYS A 4 7.60 -19.77 -7.49
C LYS A 4 6.19 -19.39 -7.91
N PHE A 5 5.17 -19.82 -7.14
CA PHE A 5 3.80 -19.34 -7.32
C PHE A 5 3.80 -17.82 -7.44
N ARG A 6 3.35 -17.30 -8.59
CA ARG A 6 3.34 -15.87 -8.85
C ARG A 6 2.38 -15.20 -7.87
N LYS A 7 2.87 -14.27 -7.04
CA LYS A 7 2.01 -13.49 -6.14
C LYS A 7 0.90 -12.79 -6.92
N LEU A 8 -0.32 -12.82 -6.38
CA LEU A 8 -1.46 -12.07 -6.90
C LEU A 8 -1.20 -10.56 -6.76
N ARG A 9 -1.71 -9.74 -7.67
CA ARG A 9 -1.43 -8.30 -7.70
C ARG A 9 -2.65 -7.51 -7.25
N ILE A 10 -2.44 -6.55 -6.36
CA ILE A 10 -3.48 -5.63 -5.86
C ILE A 10 -3.01 -4.20 -6.14
N LEU A 11 -3.89 -3.40 -6.71
CA LEU A 11 -3.79 -1.94 -6.73
C LEU A 11 -4.85 -1.41 -5.76
N TRP A 12 -4.41 -0.76 -4.69
CA TRP A 12 -5.28 -0.06 -3.75
C TRP A 12 -5.37 1.41 -4.14
N CYS A 13 -6.59 1.93 -4.30
CA CYS A 13 -6.84 3.33 -4.62
C CYS A 13 -7.61 3.97 -3.48
N GLY A 14 -7.01 4.96 -2.81
CA GLY A 14 -7.65 5.63 -1.69
C GLY A 14 -6.74 6.67 -1.05
N GLU A 15 -7.13 7.15 0.13
CA GLU A 15 -6.27 8.00 0.94
C GLU A 15 -5.00 7.27 1.32
N ALA A 16 -3.87 7.99 1.33
CA ALA A 16 -2.60 7.43 1.71
C ALA A 16 -2.67 6.79 3.11
N SER A 17 -2.30 5.51 3.20
CA SER A 17 -2.42 4.66 4.39
C SER A 17 -1.62 5.15 5.61
N PHE A 18 -0.74 6.12 5.42
CA PHE A 18 0.00 6.78 6.51
C PHE A 18 -0.65 8.07 7.03
N LEU A 19 -1.81 8.47 6.51
CA LEU A 19 -2.60 9.58 7.06
C LEU A 19 -3.39 9.12 8.30
N HIS A 20 -3.86 10.08 9.09
CA HIS A 20 -4.60 9.83 10.34
C HIS A 20 -6.12 9.96 10.19
N THR A 21 -6.65 9.81 8.98
CA THR A 21 -8.09 9.76 8.72
C THR A 21 -8.65 8.37 9.03
N GLY A 22 -9.98 8.25 9.19
CA GLY A 22 -10.62 6.95 9.38
C GLY A 22 -10.36 5.99 8.21
N TYR A 23 -10.42 6.48 6.97
CA TYR A 23 -10.18 5.68 5.77
C TYR A 23 -8.73 5.20 5.66
N ALA A 24 -7.76 6.08 5.92
CA ALA A 24 -6.34 5.72 5.89
C ALA A 24 -5.99 4.68 6.95
N VAL A 25 -6.54 4.80 8.16
CA VAL A 25 -6.37 3.82 9.24
C VAL A 25 -6.90 2.45 8.80
N TYR A 26 -8.12 2.38 8.26
CA TYR A 26 -8.66 1.11 7.76
C TYR A 26 -7.83 0.55 6.59
N ALA A 27 -7.38 1.39 5.67
CA ALA A 27 -6.52 0.99 4.56
C ALA A 27 -5.21 0.36 5.08
N LYS A 28 -4.53 1.02 6.02
CA LYS A 28 -3.29 0.50 6.64
C LYS A 28 -3.49 -0.87 7.26
N GLU A 29 -4.56 -1.04 8.03
CA GLU A 29 -4.90 -2.29 8.69
C GLU A 29 -5.18 -3.42 7.69
N VAL A 30 -5.96 -3.15 6.64
CA VAL A 30 -6.27 -4.13 5.58
C VAL A 30 -5.02 -4.50 4.78
N LEU A 31 -4.27 -3.50 4.30
CA LEU A 31 -3.06 -3.71 3.49
C LEU A 31 -1.97 -4.46 4.27
N THR A 32 -1.81 -4.17 5.56
CA THR A 32 -0.88 -4.90 6.44
C THR A 32 -1.26 -6.37 6.56
N ARG A 33 -2.54 -6.69 6.80
CA ARG A 33 -3.01 -8.09 6.86
C ARG A 33 -2.80 -8.82 5.54
N LEU A 34 -3.09 -8.16 4.41
CA LEU A 34 -2.87 -8.72 3.08
C LEU A 34 -1.38 -8.97 2.80
N TYR A 35 -0.51 -7.99 3.09
CA TYR A 35 0.94 -8.11 2.92
C TYR A 35 1.49 -9.29 3.74
N ASN A 36 1.07 -9.42 5.00
CA ASN A 36 1.52 -10.46 5.92
C ASN A 36 1.15 -11.88 5.48
N THR A 37 0.15 -12.06 4.61
CA THR A 37 -0.14 -13.38 4.04
C THR A 37 0.96 -13.90 3.10
N GLY A 38 1.83 -13.02 2.60
CA GLY A 38 2.84 -13.35 1.58
C GLY A 38 2.27 -13.65 0.18
N LYS A 39 0.93 -13.69 0.03
CA LYS A 39 0.24 -14.08 -1.22
C LYS A 39 0.20 -12.95 -2.26
N TYR A 40 0.31 -11.70 -1.81
CA TYR A 40 0.06 -10.52 -2.64
C TYR A 40 1.30 -9.67 -2.89
N LYS A 41 1.37 -9.08 -4.07
CA LYS A 41 2.22 -7.93 -4.39
C LYS A 41 1.30 -6.71 -4.48
N ILE A 42 1.49 -5.77 -3.57
CA ILE A 42 0.60 -4.62 -3.39
C ILE A 42 1.24 -3.36 -3.97
N ALA A 43 0.42 -2.57 -4.63
CA ALA A 43 0.67 -1.19 -5.01
C ALA A 43 -0.44 -0.31 -4.43
N GLU A 44 -0.08 0.87 -3.93
CA GLU A 44 -1.01 1.85 -3.37
C GLU A 44 -0.93 3.15 -4.19
N MET A 45 -2.06 3.61 -4.72
CA MET A 45 -2.23 4.99 -5.17
C MET A 45 -2.69 5.83 -3.98
N ALA A 46 -1.75 6.60 -3.45
CA ALA A 46 -1.87 7.32 -2.18
C ALA A 46 -2.35 8.76 -2.44
N CYS A 47 -3.67 8.96 -2.41
CA CYS A 47 -4.26 10.29 -2.49
C CYS A 47 -3.82 11.17 -1.32
N TYR A 48 -3.65 12.46 -1.59
CA TYR A 48 -3.17 13.48 -0.63
C TYR A 48 -1.73 13.27 -0.13
N ALA A 49 -0.96 12.38 -0.75
CA ALA A 49 0.47 12.25 -0.51
C ALA A 49 1.28 13.01 -1.56
N SER A 50 2.13 13.94 -1.12
CA SER A 50 3.16 14.57 -1.96
C SER A 50 4.31 13.59 -2.23
N HIS A 51 4.97 13.72 -3.39
CA HIS A 51 6.17 12.95 -3.77
C HIS A 51 7.31 13.06 -2.75
N ASP A 52 7.39 14.18 -2.04
CA ASP A 52 8.44 14.44 -1.06
C ASP A 52 8.08 13.95 0.35
N ASN A 53 6.91 13.32 0.52
CA ASN A 53 6.49 12.86 1.84
C ASN A 53 7.38 11.69 2.31
N PRO A 54 8.09 11.82 3.45
CA PRO A 54 9.01 10.80 3.92
C PRO A 54 8.33 9.46 4.26
N ASN A 55 7.01 9.47 4.48
CA ASN A 55 6.24 8.28 4.87
C ASN A 55 5.97 7.33 3.69
N ILE A 56 6.18 7.75 2.43
CA ILE A 56 5.99 6.91 1.23
C ILE A 56 6.83 5.63 1.29
N ASN A 57 8.04 5.73 1.85
CA ASN A 57 8.99 4.62 1.92
C ASN A 57 8.87 3.78 3.20
N GLN A 58 7.93 4.10 4.10
CA GLN A 58 7.75 3.35 5.35
C GLN A 58 6.86 2.11 5.17
N ALA A 59 5.98 2.11 4.17
CA ALA A 59 5.15 0.96 3.87
C ALA A 59 5.98 -0.15 3.18
N PRO A 60 5.74 -1.44 3.50
CA PRO A 60 6.46 -2.53 2.85
C PRO A 60 5.94 -2.86 1.45
N TRP A 61 4.88 -2.19 0.99
CA TRP A 61 4.36 -2.23 -0.37
C TRP A 61 4.75 -0.97 -1.15
N ARG A 62 4.53 -0.99 -2.47
CA ARG A 62 4.90 0.13 -3.32
C ARG A 62 3.84 1.23 -3.21
N VAL A 63 4.26 2.43 -2.87
CA VAL A 63 3.37 3.60 -2.76
C VAL A 63 3.63 4.54 -3.93
N TYR A 64 2.56 4.98 -4.58
CA TYR A 64 2.54 5.98 -5.65
C TYR A 64 1.78 7.20 -5.12
N PRO A 65 2.49 8.27 -4.72
CA PRO A 65 1.85 9.51 -4.27
C PRO A 65 1.03 10.15 -5.40
N THR A 66 -0.20 10.55 -5.08
CA THR A 66 -1.12 11.18 -6.03
C THR A 66 -1.77 12.41 -5.39
N MET A 67 -0.95 13.37 -4.97
CA MET A 67 -1.41 14.72 -4.63
C MET A 67 -1.85 15.43 -5.92
N PRO A 68 -3.08 15.96 -6.00
CA PRO A 68 -3.50 16.81 -7.12
C PRO A 68 -2.74 18.14 -7.15
#